data_AF-A0AAJ1EP19-F1
#
_entry.id   AF-A0AAJ1EP19-F1
#
_cell.length_a   1.000
_cell.length_b   1.000
_cell.length_c   1.000
_cell.angle_alpha   90.00
_cell.angle_beta   90.00
_cell.angle_gamma   90.00
#
_symmetry.space_group_name_H-M   'P 1'
#
loop_
_entity.id
_entity.type
_entity.pdbx_description
1 polymer ?
#
loop_
_entity_poly.entity_id
_entity_poly.type
_entity_poly.pdbx_seq_one_letter_code
_entity_poly.pdbx_strand_id
1 'polypeptide(L)'
;MKDTITPLNYTKEAIKDLSVMEKGLRSNAPLTSYIMRQVIDMLDSSVKFILPNCCDIIEPEEYRQTHFDLARLPYPVVTFEIPWFKDNVETQIGDFNISPSSRRIALCWEARQSFEPIPGCNSILNTYIDGGVFILPVSWSDDLKIWILGVGGMFFPYNNKLTKYEPDRTLPASRFVIDT
;
A
#
# COMPACT_ATOMS: atom_id res chain seq x y z
N MET A 1 15.55 -20.53 -14.20
CA MET A 1 14.35 -20.27 -15.03
C MET A 1 14.59 -18.90 -15.67
N LYS A 2 14.47 -18.72 -16.99
CA LYS A 2 14.72 -17.41 -17.62
C LYS A 2 13.62 -16.44 -17.17
N ASP A 3 13.99 -15.40 -16.42
CA ASP A 3 13.11 -14.31 -16.03
C ASP A 3 12.59 -13.61 -17.29
N THR A 4 11.39 -14.01 -17.70
CA THR A 4 10.71 -13.35 -18.82
C THR A 4 10.19 -12.04 -18.25
N ILE A 5 10.95 -10.95 -18.46
CA ILE A 5 10.57 -9.61 -18.02
C ILE A 5 9.27 -9.25 -18.74
N THR A 6 8.15 -9.46 -18.05
CA THR A 6 6.84 -9.05 -18.51
C THR A 6 6.62 -7.65 -17.93
N PRO A 7 6.40 -6.61 -18.75
CA PRO A 7 6.12 -5.29 -18.22
C PRO A 7 4.81 -5.36 -17.43
N LEU A 8 4.94 -5.17 -16.13
CA LEU A 8 3.79 -5.00 -15.25
C LEU A 8 3.20 -3.64 -15.61
N ASN A 9 1.98 -3.64 -16.13
CA ASN A 9 1.23 -2.42 -16.41
C ASN A 9 0.07 -2.33 -15.40
N TYR A 10 0.35 -2.66 -14.14
CA TYR A 10 -0.67 -2.85 -13.11
C TYR A 10 -1.40 -1.55 -12.84
N THR A 11 -0.69 -0.43 -12.76
CA THR A 11 -1.29 0.89 -12.50
C THR A 11 -2.31 1.26 -13.57
N LYS A 12 -2.01 0.97 -14.84
CA LYS A 12 -2.92 1.26 -15.97
C LYS A 12 -4.21 0.45 -15.87
N GLU A 13 -4.11 -0.85 -15.59
CA GLU A 13 -5.27 -1.72 -15.39
C GLU A 13 -6.05 -1.32 -14.14
N ALA A 14 -5.37 -0.95 -13.05
CA ALA A 14 -6.00 -0.49 -11.83
C ALA A 14 -6.78 0.81 -12.03
N ILE A 15 -6.20 1.81 -12.72
CA ILE A 15 -6.90 3.06 -13.05
C ILE A 15 -8.21 2.78 -13.80
N LYS A 16 -8.20 1.83 -14.74
CA LYS A 16 -9.40 1.46 -15.49
C LYS A 16 -10.50 0.91 -14.56
N ASP A 17 -10.18 -0.06 -13.72
CA ASP A 17 -11.16 -0.68 -12.82
C ASP A 17 -11.65 0.31 -11.75
N LEU A 18 -10.73 1.06 -11.14
CA LEU A 18 -11.03 2.08 -10.15
C LEU A 18 -11.91 3.18 -10.72
N SER A 19 -11.71 3.57 -11.99
CA SER A 19 -12.56 4.57 -12.67
C SER A 19 -13.99 4.08 -12.88
N VAL A 20 -14.20 2.78 -13.09
CA VAL A 20 -15.55 2.20 -13.20
C VAL A 20 -16.25 2.25 -11.84
N MET A 21 -15.56 1.83 -10.78
CA MET A 21 -16.08 1.89 -9.41
C MET A 21 -16.37 3.32 -8.97
N GLU A 22 -15.46 4.26 -9.23
CA GLU A 22 -15.62 5.68 -8.91
C GLU A 22 -16.92 6.25 -9.51
N LYS A 23 -17.19 5.95 -10.79
CA LYS A 23 -18.41 6.38 -11.48
C LYS A 23 -19.67 5.80 -10.84
N GLY A 24 -19.63 4.53 -10.44
CA GLY A 24 -20.75 3.86 -9.76
C GLY A 24 -21.06 4.43 -8.37
N LEU A 25 -20.08 5.03 -7.70
CA LEU A 25 -20.23 5.59 -6.36
C LEU A 25 -20.73 7.04 -6.33
N ARG A 26 -20.72 7.77 -7.46
CA ARG A 26 -21.02 9.22 -7.51
C ARG A 26 -22.35 9.61 -6.86
N SER A 27 -23.41 8.84 -7.08
CA SER A 27 -24.76 9.15 -6.57
C SER A 27 -24.95 8.73 -5.11
N ASN A 28 -24.35 7.62 -4.71
CA ASN A 28 -24.67 6.94 -3.44
C ASN A 28 -23.61 7.22 -2.35
N ALA A 29 -22.38 7.55 -2.75
CA ALA A 29 -21.26 7.82 -1.87
C ALA A 29 -20.33 8.88 -2.50
N PRO A 30 -20.80 10.14 -2.65
CA PRO A 30 -20.10 11.19 -3.38
C PRO A 30 -18.72 11.52 -2.79
N LEU A 31 -18.57 11.48 -1.46
CA LEU A 31 -17.27 11.69 -0.81
C LEU A 31 -16.28 10.57 -1.16
N THR A 32 -16.72 9.31 -1.12
CA THR A 32 -15.89 8.17 -1.51
C THR A 32 -15.49 8.25 -2.97
N SER A 33 -16.43 8.62 -3.86
CA SER A 33 -16.14 8.86 -5.28
C SER A 33 -15.11 9.98 -5.49
N TYR A 34 -15.21 11.07 -4.73
CA TYR A 34 -14.22 12.15 -4.78
C TYR A 34 -12.83 11.68 -4.36
N ILE A 35 -12.71 10.99 -3.22
CA ILE A 35 -11.44 10.44 -2.73
C ILE A 35 -10.86 9.46 -3.76
N MET A 36 -11.69 8.56 -4.29
CA MET A 36 -11.27 7.59 -5.30
C MET A 36 -10.72 8.26 -6.55
N ARG A 37 -11.30 9.40 -6.96
CA ARG A 37 -10.79 10.22 -8.06
C ARG A 37 -9.42 10.82 -7.76
N GLN A 38 -9.21 11.34 -6.56
CA GLN A 38 -7.89 11.84 -6.14
C GLN A 38 -6.83 10.73 -6.18
N VAL A 39 -7.19 9.51 -5.75
CA VAL A 39 -6.31 8.34 -5.84
C VAL A 39 -6.00 7.98 -7.30
N ILE A 40 -7.01 8.00 -8.18
CA ILE A 40 -6.82 7.75 -9.62
C ILE A 40 -5.86 8.79 -10.22
N ASP A 41 -6.04 10.08 -9.92
CA ASP A 41 -5.19 11.17 -10.42
C ASP A 41 -3.73 11.02 -9.92
N MET A 42 -3.54 10.59 -8.68
CA MET A 42 -2.21 10.26 -8.13
C MET A 42 -1.58 9.04 -8.80
N LEU A 43 -2.35 7.97 -9.00
CA LEU A 43 -1.86 6.78 -9.72
C LEU A 43 -1.41 7.16 -11.13
N ASP A 44 -2.18 7.97 -11.84
CA ASP A 44 -1.87 8.40 -13.21
C ASP A 44 -0.59 9.27 -13.28
N SER A 45 -0.45 10.22 -12.35
CA SER A 45 0.67 11.19 -12.35
C SER A 45 1.95 10.74 -11.63
N SER A 46 1.90 9.70 -10.79
CA SER A 46 3.05 9.21 -10.01
C SER A 46 4.22 8.70 -10.86
N VAL A 47 5.41 8.59 -10.27
CA VAL A 47 6.51 7.82 -10.87
C VAL A 47 6.35 6.34 -10.52
N LYS A 48 6.44 5.45 -11.51
CA LYS A 48 6.20 4.00 -11.34
C LYS A 48 7.51 3.25 -11.22
N PHE A 49 7.63 2.40 -10.21
CA PHE A 49 8.75 1.49 -10.02
C PHE A 49 8.22 0.06 -10.00
N ILE A 50 8.90 -0.83 -10.70
CA ILE A 50 8.61 -2.26 -10.67
C ILE A 50 9.55 -2.89 -9.65
N LEU A 51 8.98 -3.56 -8.66
CA LEU A 51 9.74 -4.26 -7.62
C LEU A 51 9.79 -5.76 -7.92
N PRO A 52 10.78 -6.49 -7.37
CA PRO A 52 10.80 -7.95 -7.46
C PRO A 52 9.57 -8.58 -6.80
N ASN A 53 9.35 -9.86 -7.09
CA ASN A 53 8.27 -10.63 -6.49
C ASN A 53 8.32 -10.53 -4.95
N CYS A 54 7.17 -10.32 -4.34
CA CYS A 54 7.01 -10.11 -2.90
C CYS A 54 7.80 -8.96 -2.28
N CYS A 55 8.34 -8.03 -3.09
CA CYS A 55 9.21 -6.96 -2.63
C CYS A 55 10.43 -7.50 -1.85
N ASP A 56 10.94 -8.66 -2.27
CA ASP A 56 12.09 -9.33 -1.65
C ASP A 56 13.40 -8.60 -2.01
N ILE A 57 13.62 -7.45 -1.36
CA ILE A 57 14.73 -6.51 -1.63
C ILE A 57 15.74 -6.51 -0.48
N ILE A 58 15.29 -6.79 0.74
CA ILE A 58 16.13 -6.76 1.95
C ILE A 58 15.76 -7.95 2.83
N GLU A 59 16.78 -8.70 3.23
CA GLU A 59 16.63 -9.89 4.08
C GLU A 59 16.05 -9.48 5.45
N PRO A 60 14.96 -10.13 5.93
CA PRO A 60 14.22 -9.67 7.11
C PRO A 60 15.04 -9.51 8.40
N GLU A 61 16.14 -10.25 8.52
CA GLU A 61 17.01 -10.24 9.70
C GLU A 61 18.09 -9.14 9.67
N GLU A 62 18.25 -8.45 8.54
CA GLU A 62 19.30 -7.44 8.34
C GLU A 62 18.81 -5.99 8.53
N TYR A 63 17.55 -5.78 8.89
CA TYR A 63 17.05 -4.41 9.12
C TYR A 63 17.74 -3.74 10.31
N ARG A 64 18.34 -2.57 10.03
CA ARG A 64 18.92 -1.66 11.03
C ARG A 64 18.13 -0.36 11.01
N GLN A 65 18.12 0.36 12.13
CA GLN A 65 17.50 1.69 12.24
C GLN A 65 17.95 2.61 11.08
N THR A 66 19.23 2.55 10.71
CA THR A 66 19.81 3.33 9.61
C THR A 66 19.15 3.07 8.25
N HIS A 67 18.62 1.87 7.99
CA HIS A 67 17.89 1.57 6.75
C HIS A 67 16.56 2.32 6.71
N PHE A 68 15.89 2.49 7.86
CA PHE A 68 14.62 3.20 7.98
C PHE A 68 14.78 4.71 8.08
N ASP A 69 15.87 5.20 8.68
CA ASP A 69 16.18 6.63 8.73
C ASP A 69 16.38 7.21 7.31
N LEU A 70 16.90 6.38 6.40
CA LEU A 70 17.10 6.71 4.99
C LEU A 70 15.88 6.42 4.11
N ALA A 71 14.81 5.83 4.65
CA ALA A 71 13.59 5.55 3.90
C ALA A 71 12.86 6.86 3.57
N ARG A 72 13.21 7.41 2.40
CA ARG A 72 12.61 8.59 1.78
C ARG A 72 12.13 8.19 0.40
N LEU A 73 11.01 8.76 -0.06
CA LEU A 73 10.59 8.50 -1.42
C LEU A 73 11.54 9.22 -2.39
N PRO A 74 11.91 8.58 -3.51
CA PRO A 74 12.74 9.22 -4.53
C PRO A 74 12.01 10.39 -5.23
N TYR A 75 10.67 10.39 -5.20
CA TYR A 75 9.81 11.45 -5.73
C TYR A 75 8.64 11.71 -4.76
N PRO A 76 7.99 12.88 -4.81
CA PRO A 76 6.90 13.20 -3.86
C PRO A 76 5.72 12.23 -3.89
N VAL A 77 5.44 11.63 -5.05
CA VAL A 77 4.41 10.60 -5.23
C VAL A 77 5.00 9.48 -6.08
N VAL A 78 4.96 8.26 -5.57
CA VAL A 78 5.55 7.07 -6.17
C VAL A 78 4.55 5.92 -6.14
N THR A 79 4.50 5.14 -7.20
CA THR A 79 3.74 3.90 -7.26
C THR A 79 4.70 2.73 -7.42
N PHE A 80 4.60 1.75 -6.53
CA PHE A 80 5.34 0.49 -6.63
C PHE A 80 4.42 -0.60 -7.17
N GLU A 81 4.79 -1.22 -8.28
CA GLU A 81 4.12 -2.39 -8.84
C GLU A 81 4.88 -3.65 -8.44
N ILE A 82 4.18 -4.59 -7.80
CA ILE A 82 4.79 -5.70 -7.09
C ILE A 82 4.06 -7.00 -7.48
N PRO A 83 4.73 -7.94 -8.16
CA PRO A 83 4.24 -9.31 -8.25
C PRO A 83 4.16 -9.92 -6.84
N TRP A 84 3.15 -10.73 -6.57
CA TRP A 84 2.94 -11.31 -5.25
C TRP A 84 2.61 -12.81 -5.34
N PHE A 85 3.49 -13.55 -5.99
CA PHE A 85 3.40 -15.00 -6.11
C PHE A 85 4.06 -15.66 -4.90
N LYS A 86 3.27 -16.42 -4.14
CA LYS A 86 3.74 -17.26 -3.03
C LYS A 86 3.39 -18.71 -3.34
N ASP A 87 4.28 -19.64 -2.99
CA ASP A 87 4.03 -21.08 -3.18
C ASP A 87 2.88 -21.58 -2.30
N ASN A 88 2.77 -21.05 -1.08
CA ASN A 88 1.68 -21.31 -0.15
C ASN A 88 0.90 -20.01 0.07
N VAL A 89 -0.31 -19.94 -0.47
CA VAL A 89 -1.21 -18.82 -0.22
C VAL A 89 -2.18 -19.21 0.87
N GLU A 90 -2.09 -18.53 2.01
CA GLU A 90 -3.10 -18.63 3.05
C GLU A 90 -4.44 -18.13 2.53
N THR A 91 -5.44 -19.00 2.62
CA THR A 91 -6.81 -18.70 2.23
C THR A 91 -7.67 -18.33 3.43
N GLN A 92 -7.12 -18.38 4.64
CA GLN A 92 -7.80 -18.05 5.90
C GLN A 92 -6.86 -17.35 6.88
N ILE A 93 -7.34 -16.29 7.52
CA ILE A 93 -6.77 -15.76 8.78
C ILE A 93 -7.85 -15.81 9.84
N GLY A 94 -7.63 -16.61 10.88
CA GLY A 94 -8.65 -16.93 11.87
C GLY A 94 -9.90 -17.52 11.20
N ASP A 95 -11.06 -16.92 11.48
CA ASP A 95 -12.34 -17.34 10.89
C ASP A 95 -12.66 -16.65 9.55
N PHE A 96 -11.76 -15.81 9.03
CA PHE A 96 -11.99 -15.03 7.82
C PHE A 96 -11.33 -15.68 6.61
N ASN A 97 -12.11 -15.91 5.56
CA ASN A 97 -11.56 -16.29 4.26
C ASN A 97 -10.89 -15.07 3.62
N ILE A 98 -9.69 -15.27 3.07
CA ILE A 98 -8.94 -14.24 2.37
C ILE A 98 -8.85 -14.62 0.91
N SER A 99 -9.27 -13.69 0.06
CA SER A 99 -9.06 -13.81 -1.36
C SER A 99 -7.57 -13.66 -1.69
N PRO A 100 -6.99 -14.58 -2.48
CA PRO A 100 -5.63 -14.45 -2.93
C PRO A 100 -5.42 -13.16 -3.75
N SER A 101 -4.21 -12.62 -3.67
CA SER A 101 -3.80 -11.43 -4.42
C SER A 101 -2.39 -11.61 -4.95
N SER A 102 -2.29 -12.01 -6.22
CA SER A 102 -1.05 -12.27 -6.96
C SER A 102 -0.35 -11.01 -7.45
N ARG A 103 -0.97 -9.83 -7.29
CA ARG A 103 -0.47 -8.55 -7.78
C ARG A 103 -0.83 -7.45 -6.80
N ARG A 104 0.14 -6.61 -6.46
CA ARG A 104 -0.05 -5.50 -5.53
C ARG A 104 0.52 -4.23 -6.11
N ILE A 105 -0.15 -3.13 -5.77
CA ILE A 105 0.34 -1.79 -6.00
C ILE A 105 0.41 -1.09 -4.64
N ALA A 106 1.51 -0.41 -4.36
CA ALA A 106 1.60 0.53 -3.24
C ALA A 106 1.72 1.94 -3.80
N LEU A 107 0.67 2.75 -3.61
CA LEU A 107 0.71 4.18 -3.90
C LEU A 107 1.24 4.90 -2.66
N CYS A 108 2.39 5.56 -2.81
CA CYS A 108 3.08 6.24 -1.73
C CYS A 108 3.18 7.73 -2.01
N TRP A 109 2.95 8.59 -1.02
CA TRP A 109 3.22 10.02 -1.13
C TRP A 109 3.76 10.62 0.14
N GLU A 110 4.57 11.65 -0.02
CA GLU A 110 5.13 12.42 1.09
C GLU A 110 4.06 13.27 1.76
N ALA A 111 3.96 13.17 3.08
CA ALA A 111 3.06 13.99 3.88
C ALA A 111 3.59 15.42 3.96
N ARG A 112 2.82 16.37 3.42
CA ARG A 112 3.16 17.80 3.40
C ARG A 112 1.90 18.61 3.62
N GLN A 113 1.96 19.68 4.42
CA GLN A 113 0.80 20.53 4.68
C GLN A 113 0.15 21.10 3.41
N SER A 114 0.96 21.39 2.39
CA SER A 114 0.49 21.94 1.10
C SER A 114 -0.06 20.90 0.13
N PHE A 115 -0.03 19.61 0.47
CA PHE A 115 -0.46 18.51 -0.39
C PHE A 115 -1.28 17.50 0.42
N GLU A 116 -2.61 17.58 0.30
CA GLU A 116 -3.55 16.71 1.00
C GLU A 116 -4.55 16.10 0.01
N PRO A 117 -4.16 15.05 -0.72
CA PRO A 117 -5.03 14.41 -1.70
C PRO A 117 -6.25 13.72 -1.06
N ILE A 118 -6.14 13.33 0.22
CA ILE A 118 -7.22 12.74 0.99
C ILE A 118 -7.50 13.67 2.19
N PRO A 119 -8.62 14.41 2.18
CA PRO A 119 -8.92 15.39 3.22
C PRO A 119 -8.93 14.79 4.63
N GLY A 120 -8.25 15.45 5.57
CA GLY A 120 -8.14 15.06 6.97
C GLY A 120 -6.95 14.16 7.28
N CYS A 121 -6.32 13.53 6.29
CA CYS A 121 -5.15 12.66 6.51
C CYS A 121 -3.96 13.43 7.08
N ASN A 122 -3.76 14.70 6.72
CA ASN A 122 -2.62 15.48 7.21
C ASN A 122 -2.73 15.86 8.69
N SER A 123 -3.86 15.59 9.35
CA SER A 123 -3.97 15.75 10.81
C SER A 123 -2.94 14.93 11.60
N ILE A 124 -2.42 13.84 11.01
CA ILE A 124 -1.34 13.02 11.59
C ILE A 124 -0.03 13.80 11.78
N LEU A 125 0.18 14.87 11.01
CA LEU A 125 1.35 15.75 11.11
C LEU A 125 1.35 16.59 12.39
N ASN A 126 0.22 16.68 13.10
CA ASN A 126 0.17 17.27 14.44
C ASN A 126 0.91 16.41 15.48
N THR A 127 1.05 15.11 15.21
CA THR A 127 1.79 14.16 16.06
C THR A 127 3.20 13.93 15.53
N TYR A 128 3.34 13.73 14.22
CA TYR A 128 4.62 13.48 13.55
C TYR A 128 5.08 14.72 12.78
N ILE A 129 5.64 15.67 13.52
CA ILE A 129 6.04 16.99 12.99
C ILE A 129 7.10 16.90 11.89
N ASP A 130 7.95 15.87 11.94
CA ASP A 130 9.02 15.64 10.96
C ASP A 130 8.48 15.12 9.63
N GLY A 131 7.19 14.77 9.57
CA GLY A 131 6.55 14.19 8.40
C GLY A 131 6.75 12.67 8.29
N GLY A 132 6.44 12.17 7.10
CA GLY A 132 6.43 10.74 6.82
C GLY A 132 5.79 10.46 5.47
N VAL A 133 5.67 9.18 5.17
CA VAL A 133 5.11 8.68 3.91
C VAL A 133 3.75 8.05 4.18
N PHE A 134 2.72 8.47 3.45
CA PHE A 134 1.49 7.72 3.36
C PHE A 134 1.63 6.59 2.34
N ILE A 135 1.11 5.41 2.66
CA ILE A 135 1.12 4.22 1.82
C ILE A 135 -0.33 3.72 1.70
N LEU A 136 -0.85 3.72 0.48
CA LEU A 136 -2.19 3.23 0.16
C LEU A 136 -2.09 1.99 -0.73
N PRO A 137 -2.51 0.81 -0.23
CA PRO A 137 -2.50 -0.41 -1.02
C PRO A 137 -3.63 -0.43 -2.05
N VAL A 138 -3.32 -0.87 -3.26
CA VAL A 138 -4.30 -1.26 -4.28
C VAL A 138 -4.00 -2.72 -4.65
N SER A 139 -4.98 -3.58 -4.43
CA SER A 139 -4.79 -5.03 -4.49
C SER A 139 -5.58 -5.62 -5.66
N TRP A 140 -4.98 -6.57 -6.35
CA TRP A 140 -5.69 -7.38 -7.34
C TRP A 140 -6.48 -8.48 -6.63
N SER A 141 -7.77 -8.60 -6.90
CA SER A 141 -8.56 -9.76 -6.49
C SER A 141 -8.40 -10.86 -7.54
N ASP A 142 -7.74 -11.96 -7.18
CA ASP A 142 -7.63 -13.10 -8.09
C ASP A 142 -8.98 -13.78 -8.33
N ASP A 143 -9.92 -13.70 -7.40
CA ASP A 143 -11.25 -14.31 -7.54
C ASP A 143 -12.12 -13.50 -8.50
N LEU A 144 -12.19 -12.18 -8.29
CA LEU A 144 -13.05 -11.29 -9.07
C LEU A 144 -12.40 -10.81 -10.37
N LYS A 145 -11.08 -10.99 -10.51
CA LYS A 145 -10.26 -10.48 -11.62
C LYS A 145 -10.43 -8.97 -11.81
N ILE A 146 -10.42 -8.23 -10.71
CA ILE A 146 -10.48 -6.76 -10.70
C ILE A 146 -9.44 -6.20 -9.72
N TRP A 147 -8.96 -4.98 -9.99
CA TRP A 147 -8.25 -4.19 -9.00
C TRP A 147 -9.21 -3.55 -8.01
N ILE A 148 -8.85 -3.55 -6.73
CA ILE A 148 -9.66 -3.01 -5.64
C ILE A 148 -8.79 -2.06 -4.82
N LEU A 149 -9.34 -0.90 -4.49
CA LEU A 149 -8.71 0.01 -3.53
C LEU A 149 -8.79 -0.62 -2.14
N GLY A 150 -7.65 -0.82 -1.48
CA GLY A 150 -7.60 -1.43 -0.15
C GLY A 150 -8.39 -0.61 0.87
N VAL A 151 -8.97 -1.31 1.85
CA VAL A 151 -9.61 -0.65 3.00
C VAL A 151 -8.50 -0.23 3.97
N GLY A 152 -8.26 1.07 4.05
CA GLY A 152 -7.24 1.65 4.92
C GLY A 152 -5.88 1.86 4.24
N GLY A 153 -4.98 2.51 4.96
CA GLY A 153 -3.62 2.80 4.54
C GLY A 153 -2.69 2.88 5.74
N MET A 154 -1.40 3.00 5.48
CA MET A 154 -0.36 3.11 6.50
C MET A 154 0.29 4.49 6.42
N PHE A 155 0.74 5.01 7.56
CA PHE A 155 1.64 6.15 7.62
C PHE A 155 2.97 5.70 8.22
N PHE A 156 4.05 5.94 7.49
CA PHE A 156 5.41 5.63 7.89
C PHE A 156 6.13 6.92 8.31
N PRO A 157 6.27 7.20 9.63
CA PRO A 157 6.90 8.42 10.09
C PRO A 157 8.41 8.40 9.82
N TYR A 158 8.95 9.55 9.43
CA TYR A 158 10.38 9.72 9.22
C TYR A 158 11.20 9.56 10.48
N ASN A 159 10.65 10.06 11.59
CA ASN A 159 11.21 9.86 12.91
C ASN A 159 10.49 8.66 13.53
N ASN A 160 11.11 7.49 13.41
CA ASN A 160 10.60 6.25 13.93
C ASN A 160 11.67 5.54 14.78
N LYS A 161 11.23 4.57 15.58
CA LYS A 161 12.12 3.69 16.31
C LYS A 161 11.78 2.25 15.97
N LEU A 162 12.71 1.57 15.32
CA LEU A 162 12.64 0.15 15.07
C LEU A 162 12.60 -0.57 16.42
N THR A 163 11.50 -1.26 16.65
CA THR A 163 11.32 -2.11 17.82
C THR A 163 11.22 -3.53 17.30
N LYS A 164 12.14 -4.41 17.73
CA LYS A 164 12.04 -5.82 17.41
C LYS A 164 10.76 -6.36 18.05
N TYR A 165 10.01 -7.14 17.29
CA TYR A 165 8.82 -7.76 17.79
C TYR A 165 9.16 -8.70 18.96
N GLU A 166 8.56 -8.45 20.12
CA GLU A 166 8.59 -9.32 21.30
C GLU A 166 7.15 -9.85 21.50
N PRO A 167 6.89 -11.15 21.30
CA PRO A 167 5.54 -11.74 21.34
C PRO A 167 4.77 -11.38 22.62
N ASP A 168 5.48 -11.30 23.75
CA ASP A 168 4.93 -11.12 25.09
C ASP A 168 4.44 -9.69 25.41
N ARG A 169 4.67 -8.72 24.52
CA ARG A 169 4.30 -7.30 24.73
C ARG A 169 3.12 -6.80 23.89
N THR A 170 2.45 -7.69 23.17
CA THR A 170 1.35 -7.31 22.28
C THR A 170 0.04 -7.05 23.02
N LEU A 171 -0.61 -5.92 22.70
CA LEU A 171 -2.03 -5.74 22.99
C LEU A 171 -2.83 -6.79 22.20
N PRO A 172 -3.97 -7.30 22.71
CA PRO A 172 -4.71 -8.40 22.08
C PRO A 172 -5.05 -8.17 20.60
N ALA A 173 -5.27 -6.92 20.19
CA ALA A 173 -5.59 -6.55 18.81
C ALA A 173 -4.39 -6.65 17.84
N SER A 174 -3.16 -6.72 18.34
CA SER A 174 -1.95 -6.89 17.52
C SER A 174 -1.63 -8.35 17.22
N ARG A 175 -2.35 -9.30 17.85
CA ARG A 175 -2.19 -10.74 17.62
C ARG A 175 -2.79 -11.22 16.29
N PHE A 176 -3.68 -10.43 15.69
CA PHE A 176 -4.32 -10.76 14.40
C PHE A 176 -3.37 -10.70 13.19
N VAL A 177 -2.10 -10.35 13.38
CA VAL A 177 -1.12 -10.21 12.27
C VAL A 177 -0.03 -11.30 12.31
N ILE A 178 0.08 -12.11 13.39
CA ILE A 178 1.35 -12.86 13.63
C ILE A 178 1.20 -14.33 14.04
N ASP A 179 0.01 -14.84 14.38
CA ASP A 179 -0.19 -16.29 14.45
C ASP A 179 -0.69 -16.84 13.11
N THR A 180 0.20 -16.83 12.10
CA THR A 180 0.20 -17.69 10.89
C THR A 180 1.53 -17.54 10.16
#